data_AF-C4XTS8-F1
#
_entry.id   AF-C4XTS8-F1
#
_cell.length_a   1.000
_cell.length_b   1.000
_cell.length_c   1.000
_cell.angle_alpha   90.00
_cell.angle_beta   90.00
_cell.angle_gamma   90.00
#
_symmetry.space_group_name_H-M   'P 1'
#
loop_
_entity.id
_entity.type
_entity.pdbx_description
1 polymer ?
#
loop_
_entity_poly.entity_id
_entity_poly.type
_entity_poly.pdbx_seq_one_letter_code
_entity_poly.pdbx_strand_id
1 'polypeptide(L)'
;MVKIVARKCTITRSQEFEKKTLATHALNVGVLCGHGCLYCSTPAILRTQSKLFPEYDGSAFKAFAAGAAAVDPTTPDRLGPELAALKPTDTVMLSTLTDAWSPEAQEFDLGRRCLEKLLRESKARVRILTKNAAVVNELDLLAEFRERVILGLSITAPLSKAKVAEVLEPRASSIQERLGALQAAHEAKVPIFGMLCPCMPGVADRPDDLDEMLDMIKPFAPEAIWAEPVNARGPGLRLCQEALADADFIAIANEVRFIRGQREHLDYTARLIGNLNVAAAGVGLKSLLKILVYQDGEGFRGDGSSVIWLKG
;
A
#
# COMPACT_ATOMS: atom_id res chain seq x y z
N MET A 1 4.55 21.34 -1.74
CA MET A 1 5.52 21.61 -2.83
C MET A 1 5.79 20.31 -3.58
N VAL A 2 5.62 20.31 -4.90
CA VAL A 2 5.93 19.16 -5.76
C VAL A 2 7.34 19.33 -6.31
N LYS A 3 8.22 18.37 -6.02
CA LYS A 3 9.58 18.33 -6.54
C LYS A 3 9.62 17.42 -7.77
N ILE A 4 10.25 17.89 -8.84
CA ILE A 4 10.56 17.04 -9.99
C ILE A 4 11.91 16.37 -9.75
N VAL A 5 11.94 15.04 -9.85
CA VAL A 5 13.17 14.25 -9.72
C VAL A 5 13.37 13.42 -10.99
N ALA A 6 14.63 13.23 -11.41
CA ALA A 6 14.97 12.30 -12.47
C ALA A 6 15.54 11.01 -11.86
N ARG A 7 14.84 9.89 -12.04
CA ARG A 7 15.24 8.56 -11.58
C ARG A 7 16.07 7.85 -12.65
N LYS A 8 17.11 7.09 -12.27
CA LYS A 8 17.94 6.39 -13.28
C LYS A 8 17.29 5.13 -13.86
N CYS A 9 16.42 4.48 -13.10
CA CYS A 9 15.68 3.28 -13.48
C CYS A 9 14.22 3.43 -13.09
N THR A 10 13.35 2.87 -13.92
CA THR A 10 11.89 2.99 -13.73
C THR A 10 11.31 1.69 -13.18
N ILE A 11 11.59 0.57 -13.84
CA ILE A 11 11.27 -0.81 -13.46
C ILE A 11 12.52 -1.47 -12.89
N THR A 12 12.42 -1.94 -11.65
CA THR A 12 13.51 -2.65 -10.96
C THR A 12 13.05 -4.00 -10.48
N ARG A 13 13.85 -5.05 -10.65
CA ARG A 13 13.62 -6.33 -9.97
C ARG A 13 13.61 -6.12 -8.46
N SER A 14 12.66 -6.73 -7.76
CA SER A 14 12.47 -6.54 -6.32
C SER A 14 12.36 -7.88 -5.60
N GLN A 15 13.48 -8.33 -5.01
CA GLN A 15 13.50 -9.54 -4.18
C GLN A 15 12.52 -9.44 -2.99
N GLU A 16 12.37 -8.23 -2.44
CA GLU A 16 11.44 -7.95 -1.33
C GLU A 16 9.98 -8.21 -1.74
N PHE A 17 9.56 -7.74 -2.91
CA PHE A 17 8.20 -7.97 -3.40
C PHE A 17 8.00 -9.40 -3.93
N GLU A 18 9.07 -10.04 -4.39
CA GLU A 18 9.07 -11.45 -4.80
C GLU A 18 8.80 -12.32 -3.56
N LYS A 19 9.47 -12.04 -2.44
CA LYS A 19 9.24 -12.70 -1.14
C LYS A 19 7.82 -12.49 -0.62
N LYS A 20 7.25 -11.29 -0.79
CA LYS A 20 5.84 -10.98 -0.44
C LYS A 20 4.82 -11.68 -1.35
N THR A 21 5.27 -12.35 -2.40
CA THR A 21 4.44 -12.90 -3.49
C THR A 21 3.58 -11.85 -4.20
N LEU A 22 4.02 -10.58 -4.13
CA LEU A 22 3.33 -9.42 -4.69
C LEU A 22 3.83 -9.04 -6.08
N ALA A 23 5.11 -9.27 -6.42
CA ALA A 23 5.62 -9.01 -7.76
C ALA A 23 7.08 -9.45 -7.92
N THR A 24 7.54 -9.63 -9.15
CA THR A 24 8.98 -9.80 -9.45
C THR A 24 9.67 -8.45 -9.66
N HIS A 25 8.93 -7.44 -10.11
CA HIS A 25 9.44 -6.12 -10.43
C HIS A 25 8.57 -5.00 -9.82
N ALA A 26 9.16 -3.83 -9.63
CA ALA A 26 8.49 -2.64 -9.14
C ALA A 26 8.64 -1.48 -10.13
N LEU A 27 7.55 -0.80 -10.44
CA LEU A 27 7.54 0.49 -11.12
C LEU A 27 7.07 1.57 -10.15
N ASN A 28 7.87 2.64 -10.02
CA ASN A 28 7.52 3.82 -9.23
C ASN A 28 7.65 5.08 -10.08
N VAL A 29 6.63 5.93 -10.00
CA VAL A 29 6.54 7.19 -10.74
C VAL A 29 7.25 8.36 -10.04
N GLY A 30 7.88 8.08 -8.91
CA GLY A 30 8.54 9.06 -8.05
C GLY A 30 9.29 8.38 -6.91
N VAL A 31 9.59 9.18 -5.88
CA VAL A 31 10.20 8.69 -4.64
C VAL A 31 9.38 9.05 -3.40
N LEU A 32 8.54 10.09 -3.45
CA LEU A 32 7.68 10.49 -2.34
C LEU A 32 6.32 10.93 -2.89
N CYS A 33 5.21 10.42 -2.36
CA CYS A 33 3.87 10.82 -2.83
C CYS A 33 3.18 11.79 -1.86
N GLY A 34 2.32 12.64 -2.40
CA GLY A 34 1.57 13.67 -1.71
C GLY A 34 0.32 13.18 -0.99
N HIS A 35 0.12 11.87 -0.81
CA HIS A 35 -0.95 11.37 0.07
C HIS A 35 -0.76 11.82 1.52
N GLY A 36 0.49 11.89 1.99
CA GLY A 36 0.80 12.34 3.34
C GLY A 36 0.35 11.39 4.46
N CYS A 37 0.18 10.09 4.18
CA CYS A 37 -0.22 9.10 5.19
C CYS A 37 0.75 9.11 6.38
N LEU A 38 0.26 9.36 7.60
CA LEU A 38 1.11 9.59 8.77
C LEU A 38 1.97 8.37 9.16
N TYR A 39 1.53 7.17 8.79
CA TYR A 39 2.24 5.90 9.00
C TYR A 39 3.20 5.52 7.85
N CYS A 40 3.39 6.39 6.84
CA CYS A 40 4.15 6.06 5.64
C CYS A 40 5.59 5.60 5.95
N SER A 41 5.97 4.44 5.42
CA SER A 41 7.30 3.86 5.59
C SER A 41 8.35 4.40 4.59
N THR A 42 7.90 5.01 3.49
CA THR A 42 8.76 5.52 2.41
C THR A 42 9.87 6.47 2.90
N PRO A 43 9.61 7.45 3.78
CA PRO A 43 10.67 8.32 4.31
C PRO A 43 11.81 7.54 5.00
N ALA A 44 11.50 6.43 5.69
CA ALA A 44 12.51 5.59 6.34
C ALA A 44 13.37 4.81 5.34
N ILE A 45 12.80 4.45 4.18
CA ILE A 45 13.50 3.82 3.05
C ILE A 45 14.45 4.84 2.39
N LEU A 46 14.04 6.09 2.28
CA LEU A 46 14.82 7.17 1.67
C LEU A 46 15.87 7.81 2.59
N ARG A 47 16.04 7.33 3.83
CA ARG A 47 16.93 7.97 4.83
C ARG A 47 18.39 8.14 4.38
N THR A 48 18.87 7.31 3.45
CA THR A 48 20.24 7.38 2.91
C THR A 48 20.35 8.21 1.64
N GLN A 49 19.24 8.73 1.13
CA GLN A 49 19.15 9.50 -0.11
C GLN A 49 19.16 11.01 0.15
N SER A 50 20.10 11.48 0.96
CA SER A 50 20.13 12.87 1.44
C SER A 50 20.24 13.91 0.33
N LYS A 51 20.80 13.53 -0.82
CA LYS A 51 20.91 14.40 -2.00
C LYS A 51 19.56 14.70 -2.68
N LEU A 52 18.51 13.93 -2.39
CA LEU A 52 17.18 14.17 -2.98
C LEU A 52 16.46 15.36 -2.36
N PHE A 53 16.83 15.76 -1.14
CA PHE A 53 16.11 16.77 -0.37
C PHE A 53 17.04 17.82 0.27
N PRO A 54 17.96 18.47 -0.49
CA PRO A 54 18.90 19.44 0.06
C PRO A 54 18.21 20.62 0.77
N GLU A 55 17.03 21.03 0.29
CA GLU A 55 16.20 22.08 0.89
C GLU A 55 15.58 21.68 2.25
N TYR A 56 15.70 20.41 2.64
CA TYR A 56 15.22 19.85 3.90
C TYR A 56 16.37 19.24 4.72
N ASP A 57 17.56 19.83 4.66
CA ASP A 57 18.79 19.34 5.31
C ASP A 57 19.13 17.88 4.93
N GLY A 58 18.76 17.49 3.70
CA GLY A 58 18.90 16.13 3.21
C GLY A 58 18.01 15.10 3.90
N SER A 59 16.95 15.51 4.59
CA SER A 59 16.06 14.61 5.32
C SER A 59 14.74 14.39 4.59
N ALA A 60 14.50 13.15 4.15
CA ALA A 60 13.21 12.72 3.61
C ALA A 60 12.07 12.86 4.64
N PHE A 61 12.36 12.72 5.94
CA PHE A 61 11.36 12.94 7.00
C PHE A 61 10.96 14.42 7.10
N LYS A 62 11.93 15.35 7.01
CA LYS A 62 11.61 16.79 7.01
C LYS A 62 10.84 17.19 5.75
N ALA A 63 11.22 16.66 4.60
CA ALA A 63 10.47 16.85 3.35
C ALA A 63 9.03 16.36 3.47
N PHE A 64 8.83 15.14 3.99
CA PHE A 64 7.50 14.56 4.20
C PHE A 64 6.66 15.38 5.19
N ALA A 65 7.24 15.79 6.32
CA ALA A 65 6.56 16.61 7.32
C ALA A 65 6.15 17.99 6.77
N ALA A 66 6.91 18.55 5.82
CA ALA A 66 6.56 19.77 5.09
C ALA A 66 5.53 19.55 3.97
N GLY A 67 4.97 18.34 3.83
CA GLY A 67 3.99 18.01 2.81
C GLY A 67 4.57 17.93 1.39
N ALA A 68 5.88 17.71 1.26
CA ALA A 68 6.53 17.57 -0.04
C ALA A 68 6.11 16.27 -0.75
N ALA A 69 6.05 16.35 -2.07
CA ALA A 69 6.00 15.19 -2.95
C ALA A 69 7.16 15.26 -3.95
N ALA A 70 7.58 14.12 -4.49
CA ALA A 70 8.68 14.02 -5.42
C ALA A 70 8.36 12.99 -6.51
N VAL A 71 8.01 13.48 -7.69
CA VAL A 71 7.61 12.69 -8.87
C VAL A 71 8.58 12.89 -10.03
N ASP A 72 8.57 11.92 -10.94
CA ASP A 72 9.36 11.91 -12.16
C ASP A 72 8.43 11.81 -13.37
N PRO A 73 8.01 12.96 -13.97
CA PRO A 73 7.12 13.00 -15.12
C PRO A 73 7.66 12.32 -16.37
N THR A 74 8.98 12.09 -16.43
CA THR A 74 9.68 11.43 -17.54
C THR A 74 9.77 9.92 -17.34
N THR A 75 9.19 9.38 -16.26
CA THR A 75 9.12 7.93 -15.99
C THR A 75 8.56 7.16 -17.19
N PRO A 76 7.38 7.51 -17.75
CA PRO A 76 6.82 6.76 -18.89
C PRO A 76 7.77 6.74 -20.10
N ASP A 77 8.45 7.86 -20.37
CA ASP A 77 9.23 8.04 -21.59
C ASP A 77 10.51 7.19 -21.62
N ARG A 78 10.90 6.61 -20.47
CA ARG A 78 12.17 5.89 -20.31
C ARG A 78 12.01 4.40 -20.04
N LEU A 79 10.77 3.89 -20.07
CA LEU A 79 10.49 2.47 -19.83
C LEU A 79 11.03 1.53 -20.92
N GLY A 80 11.31 2.02 -22.14
CA GLY A 80 11.55 1.20 -23.34
C GLY A 80 12.49 0.00 -23.16
N PRO A 81 13.79 0.19 -22.82
CA PRO A 81 14.73 -0.93 -22.63
C PRO A 81 14.32 -1.90 -21.52
N GLU A 82 13.72 -1.39 -20.44
CA GLU A 82 13.31 -2.21 -19.29
C GLU A 82 12.08 -3.07 -19.62
N LEU A 83 11.14 -2.54 -20.42
CA LEU A 83 9.96 -3.29 -20.89
C LEU A 83 10.36 -4.47 -21.79
N ALA A 84 11.34 -4.27 -22.66
CA ALA A 84 11.84 -5.32 -23.56
C ALA A 84 12.48 -6.50 -22.80
N ALA A 85 12.96 -6.27 -21.58
CA ALA A 85 13.57 -7.31 -20.74
C ALA A 85 12.56 -8.14 -19.95
N LEU A 86 11.30 -7.69 -19.83
CA LEU A 86 10.27 -8.38 -19.07
C LEU A 86 9.75 -9.64 -19.78
N LYS A 87 9.53 -10.69 -19.00
CA LYS A 87 9.00 -11.97 -19.48
C LYS A 87 7.50 -12.08 -19.17
N PRO A 88 6.74 -12.93 -19.88
CA PRO A 88 5.34 -13.20 -19.54
C PRO A 88 5.12 -13.73 -18.11
N THR A 89 6.14 -14.37 -17.53
CA THR A 89 6.13 -14.86 -16.14
C THR A 89 6.35 -13.76 -15.11
N ASP A 90 6.77 -12.57 -15.54
CA ASP A 90 7.01 -11.45 -14.64
C ASP A 90 5.72 -10.77 -14.23
N THR A 91 5.70 -10.27 -12.99
CA THR A 91 4.66 -9.39 -12.48
C THR A 91 5.31 -8.08 -12.07
N VAL A 92 4.88 -6.98 -12.69
CA VAL A 92 5.29 -5.62 -12.34
C VAL A 92 4.26 -5.04 -11.38
N MET A 93 4.67 -4.70 -10.17
CA MET A 93 3.84 -3.93 -9.26
C MET A 93 4.04 -2.45 -9.49
N LEU A 94 2.97 -1.76 -9.89
CA LEU A 94 2.93 -0.31 -9.92
C LEU A 94 2.65 0.21 -8.51
N SER A 95 3.41 1.22 -8.08
CA SER A 95 3.24 1.94 -6.82
C SER A 95 3.71 1.22 -5.55
N THR A 96 4.93 0.70 -5.57
CA THR A 96 5.55 0.08 -4.38
C THR A 96 6.16 1.06 -3.37
N LEU A 97 6.45 2.29 -3.81
CA LEU A 97 7.05 3.37 -3.02
C LEU A 97 6.22 4.66 -3.08
N THR A 98 5.65 4.94 -4.24
CA THR A 98 4.82 6.11 -4.54
C THR A 98 3.58 5.71 -5.30
N ASP A 99 2.45 6.34 -4.99
CA ASP A 99 1.21 6.11 -5.70
C ASP A 99 1.21 6.79 -7.08
N ALA A 100 0.80 6.08 -8.13
CA ALA A 100 0.75 6.63 -9.49
C ALA A 100 -0.48 7.50 -9.75
N TRP A 101 -1.42 7.50 -8.80
CA TRP A 101 -2.60 8.36 -8.77
C TRP A 101 -2.60 9.29 -7.55
N SER A 102 -1.45 9.57 -6.91
CA SER A 102 -1.38 10.66 -5.94
C SER A 102 -1.70 12.01 -6.61
N PRO A 103 -2.14 13.03 -5.85
CA PRO A 103 -2.58 14.31 -6.42
C PRO A 103 -1.59 14.91 -7.43
N GLU A 104 -0.31 14.95 -7.08
CA GLU A 104 0.74 15.47 -7.94
C GLU A 104 1.09 14.56 -9.13
N ALA A 105 0.81 13.26 -9.04
CA ALA A 105 1.07 12.32 -10.13
C ALA A 105 -0.01 12.40 -11.22
N GLN A 106 -1.23 12.76 -10.83
CA GLN A 106 -2.35 13.01 -11.75
C GLN A 106 -2.11 14.23 -12.63
N GLU A 107 -1.39 15.25 -12.17
CA GLU A 107 -1.02 16.43 -12.99
C GLU A 107 -0.20 16.07 -14.24
N PHE A 108 0.41 14.87 -14.26
CA PHE A 108 1.25 14.37 -15.36
C PHE A 108 0.72 13.08 -15.99
N ASP A 109 -0.51 12.67 -15.63
CA ASP A 109 -1.15 11.42 -16.05
C ASP A 109 -0.24 10.18 -15.88
N LEU A 110 0.53 10.14 -14.78
CA LEU A 110 1.58 9.14 -14.61
C LEU A 110 1.02 7.72 -14.53
N GLY A 111 -0.12 7.52 -13.87
CA GLY A 111 -0.86 6.26 -13.86
C GLY A 111 -1.17 5.76 -15.27
N ARG A 112 -1.97 6.53 -16.04
CA ARG A 112 -2.36 6.21 -17.43
C ARG A 112 -1.15 5.92 -18.30
N ARG A 113 -0.20 6.86 -18.39
CA ARG A 113 0.96 6.76 -19.29
C ARG A 113 1.85 5.56 -18.96
N CYS A 114 2.03 5.24 -17.68
CA CYS A 114 2.78 4.04 -17.28
C CYS A 114 2.03 2.75 -17.64
N LEU A 115 0.72 2.70 -17.38
CA LEU A 115 -0.10 1.53 -17.69
C LEU A 115 -0.17 1.26 -19.18
N GLU A 116 -0.40 2.27 -20.02
CA GLU A 116 -0.45 2.12 -21.46
C GLU A 116 0.85 1.52 -22.01
N LYS A 117 2.01 2.03 -21.56
CA LYS A 117 3.29 1.48 -22.00
C LYS A 117 3.53 0.07 -21.47
N LEU A 118 3.29 -0.18 -20.18
CA LEU A 118 3.42 -1.53 -19.60
C LEU A 118 2.57 -2.57 -20.33
N LEU A 119 1.31 -2.23 -20.61
CA LEU A 119 0.35 -3.15 -21.20
C LEU A 119 0.55 -3.28 -22.72
N ARG A 120 0.83 -2.19 -23.44
CA ARG A 120 0.96 -2.26 -24.91
C ARG A 120 2.33 -2.75 -25.38
N GLU A 121 3.39 -2.52 -24.60
CA GLU A 121 4.78 -2.79 -25.03
C GLU A 121 5.44 -3.96 -24.28
N SER A 122 4.75 -4.59 -23.33
CA SER A 122 5.25 -5.79 -22.64
C SER A 122 4.18 -6.88 -22.48
N LYS A 123 4.64 -8.11 -22.25
CA LYS A 123 3.77 -9.27 -21.95
C LYS A 123 3.65 -9.57 -20.46
N ALA A 124 4.29 -8.77 -19.59
CA ALA A 124 4.23 -8.98 -18.16
C ALA A 124 2.80 -8.79 -17.62
N ARG A 125 2.55 -9.39 -16.46
CA ARG A 125 1.38 -9.07 -15.64
C ARG A 125 1.64 -7.77 -14.89
N VAL A 126 0.59 -7.00 -14.63
CA VAL A 126 0.65 -5.74 -13.89
C VAL A 126 -0.23 -5.84 -12.66
N ARG A 127 0.34 -5.64 -11.47
CA ARG A 127 -0.39 -5.52 -10.22
C ARG A 127 -0.43 -4.05 -9.82
N ILE A 128 -1.63 -3.52 -9.64
CA ILE A 128 -1.88 -2.12 -9.33
C ILE A 128 -2.28 -2.01 -7.87
N LEU A 129 -1.58 -1.19 -7.09
CA LEU A 129 -2.01 -0.82 -5.74
C LEU A 129 -2.07 0.70 -5.61
N THR A 130 -3.22 1.22 -5.20
CA THR A 130 -3.38 2.66 -4.95
C THR A 130 -4.21 2.93 -3.69
N LYS A 131 -4.20 4.17 -3.23
CA LYS A 131 -5.13 4.73 -2.25
C LYS A 131 -6.08 5.77 -2.85
N ASN A 132 -6.03 5.97 -4.17
CA ASN A 132 -6.81 6.99 -4.85
C ASN A 132 -7.85 6.37 -5.77
N ALA A 133 -9.10 6.79 -5.61
CA ALA A 133 -10.23 6.33 -6.41
C ALA A 133 -10.15 6.79 -7.88
N ALA A 134 -9.29 7.76 -8.22
CA ALA A 134 -9.07 8.22 -9.60
C ALA A 134 -8.64 7.11 -10.57
N VAL A 135 -8.18 5.94 -10.07
CA VAL A 135 -7.91 4.75 -10.87
C VAL A 135 -9.14 4.26 -11.66
N VAL A 136 -10.36 4.66 -11.30
CA VAL A 136 -11.58 4.36 -12.08
C VAL A 136 -11.53 4.93 -13.50
N ASN A 137 -10.73 5.97 -13.74
CA ASN A 137 -10.54 6.54 -15.07
C ASN A 137 -9.75 5.61 -16.01
N GLU A 138 -9.16 4.53 -15.46
CA GLU A 138 -8.35 3.56 -16.21
C GLU A 138 -9.12 2.29 -16.57
N LEU A 139 -10.40 2.20 -16.19
CA LEU A 139 -11.17 0.95 -16.32
C LEU A 139 -11.33 0.48 -17.77
N ASP A 140 -11.34 1.39 -18.74
CA ASP A 140 -11.33 1.06 -20.17
C ASP A 140 -10.09 0.21 -20.54
N LEU A 141 -8.92 0.68 -20.11
CA LEU A 141 -7.63 0.04 -20.36
C LEU A 141 -7.49 -1.23 -19.52
N LEU A 142 -7.90 -1.20 -18.25
CA LEU A 142 -7.83 -2.37 -17.38
C LEU A 142 -8.75 -3.50 -17.88
N ALA A 143 -9.94 -3.16 -18.40
CA ALA A 143 -10.86 -4.13 -18.99
C ALA A 143 -10.31 -4.71 -20.31
N GLU A 144 -9.66 -3.90 -21.16
CA GLU A 144 -8.97 -4.36 -22.38
C GLU A 144 -7.91 -5.42 -22.05
N PHE A 145 -7.20 -5.27 -20.94
CA PHE A 145 -6.09 -6.12 -20.54
C PHE A 145 -6.34 -6.98 -19.30
N ARG A 146 -7.61 -7.29 -18.97
CA ARG A 146 -8.01 -7.97 -17.73
C ARG A 146 -7.26 -9.27 -17.41
N GLU A 147 -6.83 -10.03 -18.42
CA GLU A 147 -6.06 -11.27 -18.24
C GLU A 147 -4.63 -11.04 -17.72
N ARG A 148 -4.15 -9.80 -17.74
CA ARG A 148 -2.81 -9.40 -17.31
C ARG A 148 -2.80 -8.36 -16.20
N VAL A 149 -3.94 -7.82 -15.80
CA VAL A 149 -4.02 -6.82 -14.72
C VAL A 149 -4.74 -7.38 -13.51
N ILE A 150 -4.34 -6.89 -12.34
CA ILE A 150 -5.11 -7.07 -11.11
C ILE A 150 -5.03 -5.78 -10.30
N LEU A 151 -6.19 -5.30 -9.84
CA LEU A 151 -6.33 -4.03 -9.13
C LEU A 151 -6.55 -4.27 -7.63
N GLY A 152 -5.87 -3.49 -6.80
CA GLY A 152 -6.14 -3.41 -5.37
C GLY A 152 -6.15 -1.95 -4.94
N LEU A 153 -7.02 -1.64 -3.98
CA LEU A 153 -6.98 -0.39 -3.24
C LEU A 153 -6.67 -0.71 -1.78
N SER A 154 -5.79 0.07 -1.14
CA SER A 154 -5.49 -0.16 0.28
C SER A 154 -6.71 0.19 1.12
N ILE A 155 -7.23 -0.76 1.88
CA ILE A 155 -8.30 -0.57 2.86
C ILE A 155 -7.66 -0.58 4.25
N THR A 156 -7.66 0.56 4.93
CA THR A 156 -6.86 0.78 6.15
C THR A 156 -7.69 0.76 7.42
N ALA A 157 -9.00 0.89 7.27
CA ALA A 157 -9.97 0.88 8.35
C ALA A 157 -11.32 0.30 7.84
N PRO A 158 -12.15 -0.22 8.75
CA PRO A 158 -13.57 -0.45 8.47
C PRO A 158 -14.33 0.85 8.17
N LEU A 159 -15.52 0.76 7.56
CA LEU A 159 -16.39 1.92 7.32
C LEU A 159 -16.82 2.58 8.64
N SER A 160 -17.05 1.77 9.68
CA SER A 160 -17.32 2.24 11.04
C SER A 160 -16.22 3.15 11.61
N LYS A 161 -15.02 3.12 11.05
CA LYS A 161 -13.86 3.96 11.44
C LYS A 161 -13.29 4.79 10.29
N ALA A 162 -14.09 5.08 9.25
CA ALA A 162 -13.64 5.86 8.09
C ALA A 162 -13.05 7.24 8.46
N LYS A 163 -13.64 7.93 9.45
CA LYS A 163 -13.12 9.22 9.96
C LYS A 163 -11.71 9.11 10.56
N VAL A 164 -11.38 7.96 11.14
CA VAL A 164 -10.03 7.69 11.67
C VAL A 164 -9.04 7.57 10.51
N ALA A 165 -9.43 6.89 9.43
CA ALA A 165 -8.61 6.79 8.22
C ALA A 165 -8.37 8.17 7.58
N GLU A 166 -9.38 9.05 7.54
CA GLU A 166 -9.25 10.43 7.01
C GLU A 166 -8.19 11.25 7.78
N VAL A 167 -8.14 11.12 9.12
CA VAL A 167 -7.09 11.77 9.94
C VAL A 167 -5.72 11.22 9.61
N LEU A 168 -5.60 9.90 9.43
CA LEU A 168 -4.33 9.23 9.17
C LEU A 168 -3.84 9.42 7.72
N GLU A 169 -4.74 9.71 6.78
CA GLU A 169 -4.52 9.71 5.33
C GLU A 169 -5.15 10.95 4.67
N PRO A 170 -4.71 12.16 5.03
CA PRO A 170 -5.46 13.40 4.80
C PRO A 170 -5.68 13.78 3.33
N ARG A 171 -4.94 13.18 2.39
CA ARG A 171 -5.02 13.48 0.95
C ARG A 171 -5.24 12.23 0.09
N ALA A 172 -5.59 11.10 0.71
CA ALA A 172 -6.03 9.91 -0.01
C ALA A 172 -7.55 9.92 -0.15
N SER A 173 -8.08 9.13 -1.09
CA SER A 173 -9.53 8.94 -1.17
C SER A 173 -10.04 8.28 0.10
N SER A 174 -11.25 8.61 0.53
CA SER A 174 -11.93 7.97 1.67
C SER A 174 -12.09 6.45 1.44
N ILE A 175 -12.31 5.69 2.51
CA ILE A 175 -12.57 4.25 2.41
C ILE A 175 -13.79 3.97 1.51
N GLN A 176 -14.83 4.81 1.61
CA GLN A 176 -16.03 4.75 0.80
C GLN A 176 -15.72 4.91 -0.70
N GLU A 177 -14.93 5.93 -1.07
CA GLU A 177 -14.53 6.14 -2.46
C GLU A 177 -13.67 4.99 -2.99
N ARG A 178 -12.79 4.41 -2.15
CA ARG A 178 -11.98 3.24 -2.55
C ARG A 178 -12.83 2.01 -2.82
N LEU A 179 -13.84 1.74 -1.98
CA LEU A 179 -14.80 0.66 -2.19
C LEU A 179 -15.65 0.91 -3.44
N GLY A 180 -16.04 2.17 -3.70
CA GLY A 180 -16.72 2.56 -4.94
C GLY A 180 -15.86 2.28 -6.18
N ALA A 181 -14.55 2.56 -6.12
CA ALA A 181 -13.63 2.23 -7.20
C ALA A 181 -13.48 0.70 -7.40
N LEU A 182 -13.43 -0.08 -6.33
CA LEU A 182 -13.43 -1.55 -6.42
C LEU A 182 -14.74 -2.10 -7.00
N GLN A 183 -15.88 -1.51 -6.63
CA GLN A 183 -17.19 -1.88 -7.20
C GLN A 183 -17.22 -1.63 -8.71
N ALA A 184 -16.81 -0.44 -9.16
CA ALA A 184 -16.74 -0.11 -10.58
C ALA A 184 -15.78 -1.05 -11.35
N ALA A 185 -14.63 -1.38 -10.76
CA ALA A 185 -13.69 -2.35 -11.33
C ALA A 185 -14.29 -3.77 -11.43
N HIS A 186 -15.00 -4.20 -10.40
CA HIS A 186 -15.67 -5.50 -10.36
C HIS A 186 -16.77 -5.60 -11.44
N GLU A 187 -17.57 -4.54 -11.62
CA GLU A 187 -18.57 -4.44 -12.69
C GLU A 187 -17.95 -4.51 -14.08
N ALA A 188 -16.79 -3.85 -14.26
CA ALA A 188 -15.98 -3.89 -15.48
C ALA A 188 -15.21 -5.21 -15.68
N LYS A 189 -15.37 -6.19 -14.78
CA LYS A 189 -14.69 -7.50 -14.81
C LYS A 189 -13.17 -7.41 -14.75
N VAL A 190 -12.65 -6.39 -14.08
CA VAL A 190 -11.23 -6.27 -13.74
C VAL A 190 -10.95 -7.15 -12.50
N PRO A 191 -9.95 -8.06 -12.53
CA PRO A 191 -9.58 -8.86 -11.38
C PRO A 191 -9.13 -8.00 -10.19
N ILE A 192 -9.52 -8.39 -8.98
CA ILE A 192 -9.27 -7.64 -7.75
C ILE A 192 -8.45 -8.46 -6.76
N PHE A 193 -7.61 -7.80 -5.97
CA PHE A 193 -7.07 -8.35 -4.73
C PHE A 193 -7.36 -7.44 -3.54
N GLY A 194 -7.48 -8.03 -2.35
CA GLY A 194 -7.64 -7.30 -1.10
C GLY A 194 -6.29 -6.83 -0.57
N MET A 195 -6.20 -5.57 -0.13
CA MET A 195 -5.03 -5.05 0.58
C MET A 195 -5.46 -4.37 1.88
N LEU A 196 -5.44 -5.11 2.99
CA LEU A 196 -5.77 -4.61 4.34
C LEU A 196 -4.51 -4.03 4.99
N CYS A 197 -4.22 -2.75 4.75
CA CYS A 197 -2.86 -2.23 4.96
C CYS A 197 -2.76 -0.71 5.20
N PRO A 198 -2.16 -0.27 6.33
CA PRO A 198 -1.75 -1.10 7.45
C PRO A 198 -2.94 -1.47 8.33
N CYS A 199 -2.94 -2.67 8.87
CA CYS A 199 -3.70 -2.98 10.09
C CYS A 199 -3.06 -2.18 11.23
N MET A 200 -3.84 -1.32 11.89
CA MET A 200 -3.40 -0.44 12.99
C MET A 200 -4.15 -0.75 14.28
N PRO A 201 -3.51 -0.66 15.45
CA PRO A 201 -4.15 -0.98 16.73
C PRO A 201 -5.27 0.01 17.04
N GLY A 202 -6.43 -0.52 17.44
CA GLY A 202 -7.65 0.26 17.66
C GLY A 202 -8.35 0.73 16.39
N VAL A 203 -7.79 0.49 15.21
CA VAL A 203 -8.35 0.89 13.90
C VAL A 203 -8.77 -0.33 13.08
N ALA A 204 -7.85 -1.27 12.90
CA ALA A 204 -7.97 -2.41 12.01
C ALA A 204 -7.18 -3.61 12.56
N ASP A 205 -7.43 -3.98 13.82
CA ASP A 205 -6.76 -5.11 14.49
C ASP A 205 -7.64 -5.97 15.39
N ARG A 206 -8.82 -5.48 15.78
CA ARG A 206 -9.77 -6.23 16.62
C ARG A 206 -10.64 -7.14 15.74
N PRO A 207 -11.19 -8.24 16.28
CA PRO A 207 -12.02 -9.17 15.52
C PRO A 207 -13.12 -8.48 14.69
N ASP A 208 -13.96 -7.66 15.33
CA ASP A 208 -15.06 -6.94 14.64
C ASP A 208 -14.57 -6.01 13.52
N ASP A 209 -13.40 -5.37 13.71
CA ASP A 209 -12.81 -4.52 12.67
C ASP A 209 -12.43 -5.34 11.44
N LEU A 210 -11.84 -6.51 11.67
CA LEU A 210 -11.34 -7.38 10.61
C LEU A 210 -12.47 -8.13 9.91
N ASP A 211 -13.52 -8.54 10.65
CA ASP A 211 -14.73 -9.11 10.08
C ASP A 211 -15.40 -8.12 9.14
N GLU A 212 -15.62 -6.87 9.58
CA GLU A 212 -16.16 -5.80 8.73
C GLU A 212 -15.26 -5.56 7.50
N MET A 213 -13.94 -5.48 7.69
CA MET A 213 -13.00 -5.27 6.59
C MET A 213 -13.00 -6.38 5.54
N LEU A 214 -13.13 -7.64 5.98
CA LEU A 214 -13.20 -8.77 5.07
C LEU A 214 -14.57 -8.83 4.36
N ASP A 215 -15.67 -8.52 5.05
CA ASP A 215 -17.00 -8.45 4.45
C ASP A 215 -17.12 -7.32 3.42
N MET A 216 -16.39 -6.21 3.59
CA MET A 216 -16.34 -5.15 2.57
C MET A 216 -15.69 -5.60 1.26
N ILE A 217 -14.67 -6.47 1.32
CA ILE A 217 -13.92 -6.88 0.12
C ILE A 217 -14.43 -8.19 -0.49
N LYS A 218 -15.10 -9.04 0.30
CA LYS A 218 -15.63 -10.34 -0.12
C LYS A 218 -16.53 -10.27 -1.37
N PRO A 219 -17.45 -9.29 -1.54
CA PRO A 219 -18.30 -9.20 -2.72
C PRO A 219 -17.52 -9.06 -4.03
N PHE A 220 -16.30 -8.57 -3.98
CA PHE A 220 -15.45 -8.38 -5.17
C PHE A 220 -14.73 -9.66 -5.63
N ALA A 221 -14.90 -10.77 -4.91
CA ALA A 221 -14.27 -12.06 -5.18
C ALA A 221 -12.74 -11.95 -5.37
N PRO A 222 -11.98 -11.46 -4.35
CA PRO A 222 -10.57 -11.19 -4.51
C PRO A 222 -9.77 -12.47 -4.82
N GLU A 223 -8.77 -12.39 -5.71
CA GLU A 223 -7.88 -13.53 -6.02
C GLU A 223 -6.90 -13.86 -4.89
N ALA A 224 -6.62 -12.87 -4.04
CA ALA A 224 -5.74 -12.96 -2.88
C ALA A 224 -6.01 -11.77 -1.96
N ILE A 225 -5.66 -11.91 -0.68
CA ILE A 225 -5.81 -10.85 0.32
C ILE A 225 -4.48 -10.71 1.05
N TRP A 226 -3.87 -9.54 0.94
CA TRP A 226 -2.69 -9.20 1.73
C TRP A 226 -3.10 -8.34 2.91
N ALA A 227 -2.52 -8.64 4.08
CA ALA A 227 -2.62 -7.81 5.27
C ALA A 227 -1.22 -7.56 5.85
N GLU A 228 -1.00 -6.41 6.48
CA GLU A 228 0.26 -6.14 7.18
C GLU A 228 0.06 -5.33 8.48
N PRO A 229 0.81 -5.64 9.55
CA PRO A 229 0.87 -4.78 10.71
C PRO A 229 1.52 -3.45 10.35
N VAL A 230 1.07 -2.36 10.99
CA VAL A 230 1.70 -1.06 10.88
C VAL A 230 3.20 -1.11 11.20
N ASN A 231 3.99 -0.42 10.39
CA ASN A 231 5.45 -0.38 10.53
C ASN A 231 5.86 0.50 11.73
N ALA A 232 6.76 0.00 12.58
CA ALA A 232 7.27 0.75 13.75
C ALA A 232 8.48 1.66 13.45
N ARG A 233 8.99 1.69 12.20
CA ARG A 233 10.21 2.45 11.85
C ARG A 233 9.91 3.94 11.70
N GLY A 234 10.84 4.75 12.20
CA GLY A 234 10.76 6.20 12.08
C GLY A 234 9.67 6.80 12.99
N PRO A 235 9.24 8.03 12.72
CA PRO A 235 8.30 8.75 13.56
C PRO A 235 6.82 8.39 13.31
N GLY A 236 6.51 7.47 12.39
CA GLY A 236 5.14 7.27 11.89
C GLY A 236 4.11 6.99 12.99
N LEU A 237 4.38 6.07 13.91
CA LEU A 237 3.49 5.79 15.04
C LEU A 237 3.28 7.01 15.95
N ARG A 238 4.32 7.82 16.17
CA ARG A 238 4.21 9.05 16.96
C ARG A 238 3.33 10.08 16.24
N LEU A 239 3.52 10.27 14.93
CA LEU A 239 2.70 11.20 14.15
C LEU A 239 1.23 10.77 14.12
N CYS A 240 0.97 9.47 13.96
CA CYS A 240 -0.39 8.92 14.04
C CYS A 240 -1.00 9.17 15.43
N GLN A 241 -0.26 8.87 16.50
CA GLN A 241 -0.70 9.09 17.87
C GLN A 241 -1.08 10.57 18.12
N GLU A 242 -0.22 11.51 17.72
CA GLU A 242 -0.44 12.95 17.89
C GLU A 242 -1.68 13.41 17.11
N ALA A 243 -1.78 13.09 15.81
CA ALA A 243 -2.92 13.50 14.99
C ALA A 243 -4.25 12.89 15.45
N LEU A 244 -4.25 11.65 15.91
CA LEU A 244 -5.44 11.01 16.47
C LEU A 244 -5.87 11.69 17.78
N ALA A 245 -4.91 12.09 18.64
CA ALA A 245 -5.23 12.79 19.86
C ALA A 245 -5.78 14.21 19.58
N ASP A 246 -5.19 14.92 18.62
CA ASP A 246 -5.64 16.25 18.19
C ASP A 246 -7.05 16.21 17.58
N ALA A 247 -7.42 15.09 16.95
CA ALA A 247 -8.74 14.83 16.40
C ALA A 247 -9.73 14.17 17.40
N ASP A 248 -9.40 14.16 18.70
CA ASP A 248 -10.22 13.61 19.80
C ASP A 248 -10.47 12.08 19.74
N PHE A 249 -9.68 11.34 18.96
CA PHE A 249 -9.65 9.88 18.96
C PHE A 249 -8.73 9.32 20.07
N ILE A 250 -8.90 9.79 21.30
CA ILE A 250 -7.98 9.55 22.44
C ILE A 250 -7.75 8.06 22.72
N ALA A 251 -8.81 7.23 22.64
CA ALA A 251 -8.68 5.80 22.89
C ALA A 251 -7.76 5.12 21.85
N ILE A 252 -7.93 5.44 20.57
CA ILE A 252 -7.12 4.89 19.48
C ILE A 252 -5.69 5.45 19.55
N ALA A 253 -5.53 6.74 19.85
CA ALA A 253 -4.22 7.35 20.06
C ALA A 253 -3.42 6.61 21.15
N ASN A 254 -4.07 6.20 22.25
CA ASN A 254 -3.43 5.43 23.31
C ASN A 254 -3.01 4.03 22.83
N GLU A 255 -3.85 3.32 22.07
CA GLU A 255 -3.50 2.02 21.48
C GLU A 255 -2.25 2.12 20.58
N VAL A 256 -2.18 3.17 19.74
CA VAL A 256 -1.01 3.44 18.89
C VAL A 256 0.23 3.78 19.74
N ARG A 257 0.07 4.52 20.85
CA ARG A 257 1.16 4.83 21.78
C ARG A 257 1.76 3.57 22.39
N PHE A 258 0.92 2.60 22.80
CA PHE A 258 1.37 1.40 23.49
C PHE A 258 2.28 0.52 22.62
N ILE A 259 2.02 0.44 21.32
CA ILE A 259 2.82 -0.41 20.41
C ILE A 259 4.14 0.21 19.95
N ARG A 260 4.55 1.36 20.50
CA ARG A 260 5.81 2.02 20.10
C ARG A 260 7.05 1.32 20.64
N GLY A 261 6.91 0.53 21.71
CA GLY A 261 7.98 -0.33 22.21
C GLY A 261 8.12 -1.60 21.37
N GLN A 262 9.35 -2.12 21.27
CA GLN A 262 9.63 -3.28 20.43
C GLN A 262 8.82 -4.50 20.86
N ARG A 263 8.76 -4.78 22.17
CA ARG A 263 8.05 -5.94 22.70
C ARG A 263 6.55 -5.83 22.47
N GLU A 264 5.98 -4.66 22.75
CA GLU A 264 4.56 -4.38 22.59
C GLU A 264 4.14 -4.46 21.13
N HIS A 265 5.00 -4.04 20.19
CA HIS A 265 4.79 -4.21 18.76
C HIS A 265 4.76 -5.69 18.33
N LEU A 266 5.65 -6.51 18.90
CA LEU A 266 5.66 -7.97 18.66
C LEU A 266 4.37 -8.62 19.19
N ASP A 267 3.97 -8.29 20.41
CA ASP A 267 2.75 -8.81 21.05
C ASP A 267 1.49 -8.42 20.27
N TYR A 268 1.43 -7.16 19.81
CA TYR A 268 0.39 -6.67 18.90
C TYR A 268 0.36 -7.46 17.59
N THR A 269 1.51 -7.65 16.96
CA THR A 269 1.62 -8.36 15.68
C THR A 269 1.16 -9.81 15.83
N ALA A 270 1.54 -10.48 16.92
CA ALA A 270 1.12 -11.86 17.19
C ALA A 270 -0.41 -11.98 17.36
N ARG A 271 -1.02 -11.04 18.09
CA ARG A 271 -2.48 -10.96 18.23
C ARG A 271 -3.17 -10.69 16.89
N LEU A 272 -2.65 -9.75 16.10
CA LEU A 272 -3.19 -9.44 14.77
C LEU A 272 -3.20 -10.66 13.86
N ILE A 273 -2.11 -11.46 13.84
CA ILE A 273 -2.04 -12.70 13.07
C ILE A 273 -3.20 -13.63 13.45
N GLY A 274 -3.39 -13.86 14.75
CA GLY A 274 -4.49 -14.68 15.27
C GLY A 274 -5.86 -14.17 14.82
N ASN A 275 -6.13 -12.87 15.01
CA ASN A 275 -7.41 -12.26 14.68
C ASN A 275 -7.69 -12.32 13.17
N LEU A 276 -6.71 -12.01 12.31
CA LEU A 276 -6.85 -12.10 10.85
C LEU A 276 -7.18 -13.53 10.39
N ASN A 277 -6.53 -14.54 10.99
CA ASN A 277 -6.79 -15.94 10.67
C ASN A 277 -8.21 -16.35 11.05
N VAL A 278 -8.68 -15.97 12.24
CA VAL A 278 -10.04 -16.26 12.72
C VAL A 278 -11.08 -15.56 11.84
N ALA A 279 -10.92 -14.27 11.61
CA ALA A 279 -11.84 -13.48 10.79
C ALA A 279 -11.92 -14.01 9.36
N ALA A 280 -10.78 -14.26 8.71
CA ALA A 280 -10.74 -14.81 7.36
C ALA A 280 -11.32 -16.23 7.28
N ALA A 281 -11.17 -17.06 8.32
CA ALA A 281 -11.83 -18.35 8.39
C ALA A 281 -13.35 -18.22 8.53
N GLY A 282 -13.82 -17.30 9.38
CA GLY A 282 -15.24 -17.01 9.62
C GLY A 282 -15.99 -16.64 8.34
N VAL A 283 -15.33 -15.91 7.42
CA VAL A 283 -15.94 -15.50 6.15
C VAL A 283 -15.57 -16.38 4.95
N GLY A 284 -14.77 -17.44 5.14
CA GLY A 284 -14.37 -18.37 4.09
C GLY A 284 -13.25 -17.89 3.15
N LEU A 285 -12.45 -16.90 3.57
CA LEU A 285 -11.36 -16.30 2.80
C LEU A 285 -9.96 -16.72 3.28
N LYS A 286 -9.87 -17.62 4.27
CA LYS A 286 -8.60 -18.06 4.89
C LYS A 286 -7.56 -18.55 3.89
N SER A 287 -7.97 -19.27 2.83
CA SER A 287 -7.06 -19.77 1.78
C SER A 287 -6.43 -18.66 0.92
N LEU A 288 -7.02 -17.47 0.92
CA LEU A 288 -6.57 -16.31 0.14
C LEU A 288 -5.68 -15.37 0.96
N LEU A 289 -5.69 -15.51 2.29
CA LEU A 289 -5.05 -14.61 3.23
C LEU A 289 -3.52 -14.80 3.26
N LYS A 290 -2.80 -13.68 3.12
CA LYS A 290 -1.34 -13.57 3.22
C LYS A 290 -0.98 -12.41 4.16
N ILE A 291 -0.41 -12.71 5.30
CA ILE A 291 -0.04 -11.73 6.33
C ILE A 291 1.46 -11.44 6.20
N LEU A 292 1.81 -10.24 5.79
CA LEU A 292 3.19 -9.82 5.59
C LEU A 292 3.79 -9.37 6.92
N VAL A 293 4.75 -10.10 7.45
CA VAL A 293 5.34 -9.79 8.77
C VAL A 293 6.84 -9.61 8.66
N TYR A 294 7.34 -8.43 9.04
CA TYR A 294 8.77 -8.07 8.98
C TYR A 294 9.60 -8.65 10.13
N GLN A 295 9.42 -9.95 10.38
CA GLN A 295 10.08 -10.76 11.41
C GLN A 295 10.45 -12.13 10.81
N ASP A 296 11.24 -12.91 11.56
CA ASP A 296 11.74 -14.24 11.16
C ASP A 296 10.84 -15.38 11.67
N GLY A 297 9.83 -15.05 12.49
CA GLY A 297 8.89 -16.01 13.05
C GLY A 297 9.46 -16.82 14.21
N GLU A 298 10.71 -16.58 14.61
CA GLU A 298 11.33 -17.31 15.71
C GLU A 298 10.57 -17.03 17.02
N GLY A 299 10.16 -18.10 17.70
CA GLY A 299 9.40 -17.99 18.94
C GLY A 299 7.92 -17.60 18.78
N PHE A 300 7.41 -17.43 17.55
CA PHE A 300 5.99 -17.23 17.32
C PHE A 300 5.18 -18.46 17.74
N ARG A 301 4.12 -18.25 18.52
CA ARG A 301 3.20 -19.31 18.98
C ARG A 301 1.80 -19.00 18.45
N GLY A 302 1.34 -19.77 17.48
CA GLY A 302 0.03 -19.60 16.85
C GLY A 302 -0.04 -20.21 15.46
N ASP A 303 -1.16 -20.00 14.75
CA ASP A 303 -1.30 -20.39 13.35
C ASP A 303 -0.51 -19.45 12.44
N GLY A 304 0.66 -19.89 11.99
CA GLY A 304 1.52 -19.17 11.04
C GLY A 304 1.24 -19.49 9.58
N SER A 305 0.23 -20.31 9.24
CA SER A 305 0.01 -20.83 7.88
C SER A 305 -0.25 -19.76 6.82
N SER A 306 -0.84 -18.63 7.21
CA SER A 306 -1.09 -17.49 6.33
C SER A 306 0.04 -16.44 6.38
N VAL A 307 1.08 -16.65 7.18
CA VAL A 307 2.12 -15.63 7.40
C VAL A 307 3.27 -15.78 6.40
N ILE A 308 3.68 -14.67 5.81
CA ILE A 308 4.91 -14.54 5.05
C ILE A 308 5.93 -13.79 5.93
N TRP A 309 6.89 -14.53 6.48
CA TRP A 309 7.96 -14.00 7.31
C TRP A 309 9.05 -13.35 6.45
N LEU A 310 9.18 -12.03 6.53
CA LEU A 310 10.02 -11.24 5.63
C LEU A 310 11.45 -11.06 6.13
N LYS A 311 11.75 -11.30 7.42
CA LYS A 311 13.14 -11.36 7.90
C LYS A 311 13.64 -12.79 7.77
N GLY A 312 14.79 -12.97 7.12
CA GLY A 312 15.33 -14.28 6.75
C GLY A 312 15.97 -14.25 5.38
#